data_AF-A0A1D1VZ30-F1
#
_entry.id   AF-A0A1D1VZ30-F1
#
_cell.length_a   1.000
_cell.length_b   1.000
_cell.length_c   1.000
_cell.angle_alpha   90.00
_cell.angle_beta   90.00
_cell.angle_gamma   90.00
#
_symmetry.space_group_name_H-M   'P 1'
#
loop_
_entity.id
_entity.type
_entity.pdbx_description
1 polymer ?
#
loop_
_entity_poly.entity_id
_entity_poly.type
_entity_poly.pdbx_seq_one_letter_code
_entity_poly.pdbx_strand_id
1 'polypeptide(L)'
;MASSEEDESYVLEAKLRLDIWDEFDRKKEKIEKTRYHQATCKHCKKANVLRLEIIRSEKYYLQNHLTKCKHVPEEVKSKYAAKPEKKAEPDLRGKKQSSMFGFLDRSLTKVEKQQFEILLADTCADCNFSLQSIENESLIKLFQFLRPTVEMLSRRVLTDRILKSRIDDTVSQVTQAISHKEDVTLTFDGFKNVSQNKLLGFVAIVREENGTNSHVFESVKDISGLNYNKEYVVAEVDAVIQTMEHKYGSTFRAVTCDSDGAHIKA
;
A
#
# COMPACT_ATOMS: atom_id res chain seq x y z
N MET A 1 72.72 -16.17 4.06
CA MET A 1 72.23 -17.29 4.89
C MET A 1 70.72 -17.34 4.78
N ALA A 2 70.18 -18.55 4.61
CA ALA A 2 68.76 -18.89 4.44
C ALA A 2 68.11 -18.51 3.10
N SER A 3 68.63 -19.10 2.00
CA SER A 3 67.96 -19.20 0.71
C SER A 3 67.97 -20.68 0.29
N SER A 4 67.18 -21.54 0.94
CA SER A 4 67.09 -22.96 0.54
C SER A 4 66.01 -23.82 1.22
N GLU A 5 65.17 -23.31 2.13
CA GLU A 5 64.23 -24.18 2.87
C GLU A 5 62.74 -23.92 2.59
N GLU A 6 62.35 -22.73 2.11
CA GLU A 6 60.93 -22.43 1.87
C GLU A 6 60.43 -22.88 0.48
N ASP A 7 61.32 -23.03 -0.51
CA ASP A 7 60.97 -23.47 -1.86
C ASP A 7 60.83 -25.01 -1.99
N GLU A 8 61.46 -25.81 -1.13
CA GLU A 8 61.24 -27.27 -1.12
C GLU A 8 59.93 -27.67 -0.45
N SER A 9 59.46 -26.88 0.53
CA SER A 9 58.18 -27.08 1.21
C SER A 9 56.99 -26.89 0.25
N TYR A 10 57.03 -25.83 -0.57
CA TYR A 10 55.96 -25.54 -1.54
C TYR A 10 55.94 -26.53 -2.71
N VAL A 11 57.10 -27.10 -3.08
CA VAL A 11 57.22 -28.11 -4.14
C VAL A 11 56.83 -29.51 -3.67
N LEU A 12 56.85 -29.79 -2.36
CA LEU A 12 56.36 -31.05 -1.79
C LEU A 12 54.84 -31.06 -1.54
N GLU A 13 54.22 -29.93 -1.21
CA GLU A 13 52.74 -29.85 -1.06
C GLU A 13 51.98 -29.83 -2.39
N ALA A 14 52.65 -29.56 -3.51
CA ALA A 14 52.04 -29.57 -4.84
C ALA A 14 51.79 -30.98 -5.43
N LYS A 15 52.16 -32.06 -4.72
CA LYS A 15 52.19 -33.42 -5.29
C LYS A 15 50.95 -34.30 -5.09
N LEU A 16 49.87 -33.86 -4.43
CA LEU A 16 48.70 -34.73 -4.20
C LEU A 16 47.34 -34.00 -4.17
N ARG A 17 47.10 -33.05 -5.08
CA ARG A 17 45.71 -32.71 -5.44
C ARG A 17 45.18 -33.82 -6.36
N LEU A 18 44.64 -34.87 -5.76
CA LEU A 18 43.95 -35.95 -6.46
C LEU A 18 42.82 -35.36 -7.30
N ASP A 19 42.98 -35.37 -8.62
CA ASP A 19 41.88 -35.03 -9.52
C ASP A 19 40.98 -36.26 -9.63
N ILE A 20 39.69 -36.07 -9.32
CA ILE A 20 38.71 -37.15 -9.36
C ILE A 20 38.63 -37.78 -10.76
N TRP A 21 39.01 -37.03 -11.80
CA TRP A 21 39.08 -37.51 -13.19
C TRP A 21 40.15 -38.58 -13.44
N ASP A 22 41.11 -38.77 -12.53
CA ASP A 22 42.07 -39.86 -12.63
C ASP A 22 41.36 -41.23 -12.61
N GLU A 23 40.18 -41.32 -11.99
CA GLU A 23 39.38 -42.54 -11.86
C GLU A 23 38.30 -42.71 -12.96
N PHE A 24 38.13 -41.72 -13.86
CA PHE A 24 37.06 -41.71 -14.87
C PHE A 24 37.55 -41.41 -16.29
N ASP A 25 36.94 -42.05 -17.28
CA ASP A 25 37.11 -41.72 -18.70
C ASP A 25 36.08 -40.64 -19.09
N ARG A 26 36.55 -39.49 -19.59
CA ARG A 26 35.69 -38.40 -20.06
C ARG A 26 35.32 -38.61 -21.53
N LYS A 27 34.02 -38.69 -21.83
CA LYS A 27 33.53 -38.70 -23.21
C LYS A 27 33.32 -37.27 -23.71
N LYS A 28 33.51 -37.06 -25.02
CA LYS A 28 33.28 -35.76 -25.68
C LYS A 28 31.78 -35.42 -25.78
N GLU A 29 30.92 -36.42 -25.72
CA GLU A 29 29.47 -36.25 -25.79
C GLU A 29 28.90 -35.67 -24.49
N LYS A 30 27.89 -34.79 -24.66
CA LYS A 30 27.10 -34.27 -23.54
C LYS A 30 25.96 -35.24 -23.21
N ILE A 31 25.50 -35.22 -21.96
CA ILE A 31 24.27 -35.94 -21.58
C ILE A 31 23.08 -35.15 -22.13
N GLU A 32 22.14 -35.83 -22.79
CA GLU A 32 20.94 -35.23 -23.39
C GLU A 32 20.23 -34.28 -22.40
N LYS A 33 19.85 -33.09 -22.88
CA LYS A 33 19.18 -32.03 -22.11
C LYS A 33 20.01 -31.46 -20.94
N THR A 34 21.32 -31.74 -20.86
CA THR A 34 22.20 -31.13 -19.85
C THR A 34 23.42 -30.46 -20.47
N ARG A 35 24.04 -29.53 -19.74
CA ARG A 35 25.30 -28.88 -20.13
C ARG A 35 26.56 -29.73 -19.87
N TYR A 36 26.40 -30.92 -19.30
CA TYR A 36 27.49 -31.70 -18.71
C TYR A 36 27.95 -32.84 -19.63
N HIS A 37 29.23 -33.17 -19.54
CA HIS A 37 29.83 -34.24 -20.34
C HIS A 37 29.53 -35.60 -19.71
N GLN A 38 29.54 -36.64 -20.53
CA GLN A 38 29.43 -38.02 -20.07
C GLN A 38 30.78 -38.50 -19.49
N ALA A 39 30.74 -39.24 -18.39
CA ALA A 39 31.89 -39.89 -17.79
C ALA A 39 31.59 -41.37 -17.55
N THR A 40 32.60 -42.23 -17.69
CA THR A 40 32.50 -43.67 -17.38
C THR A 40 33.60 -44.09 -16.42
N CYS A 41 33.27 -44.93 -15.44
CA CYS A 41 34.21 -45.38 -14.42
C CYS A 41 35.29 -46.32 -15.01
N LYS A 42 36.58 -45.99 -14.81
CA LYS A 42 37.70 -46.82 -15.30
C LYS A 42 37.74 -48.19 -14.62
N HIS A 43 37.30 -48.28 -13.36
CA HIS A 43 37.26 -49.54 -12.61
C HIS A 43 36.17 -50.49 -13.12
N CYS A 44 34.98 -49.97 -13.46
CA CYS A 44 33.94 -50.77 -14.11
C CYS A 44 34.37 -51.28 -15.49
N LYS A 45 35.15 -50.48 -16.23
CA LYS A 45 35.71 -50.87 -17.52
C LYS A 45 36.75 -51.98 -17.38
N LYS A 46 37.66 -51.87 -16.39
CA LYS A 46 38.64 -52.92 -16.07
C LYS A 46 37.99 -54.21 -15.56
N ALA A 47 36.87 -54.11 -14.83
CA ALA A 47 36.08 -55.25 -14.37
C ALA A 47 35.19 -55.88 -15.47
N ASN A 48 35.32 -55.42 -16.73
CA ASN A 48 34.62 -55.94 -17.90
C ASN A 48 33.08 -55.95 -17.77
N VAL A 49 32.53 -54.91 -17.14
CA VAL A 49 31.07 -54.76 -16.98
C VAL A 49 30.41 -54.56 -18.35
N LEU A 50 29.48 -55.44 -18.70
CA LEU A 50 28.80 -55.49 -20.00
C LEU A 50 28.10 -54.17 -20.41
N ARG A 51 27.69 -53.35 -19.44
CA ARG A 51 27.13 -52.01 -19.66
C ARG A 51 27.71 -51.01 -18.67
N LEU A 52 28.54 -50.10 -19.16
CA LEU A 52 29.09 -49.02 -18.34
C LEU A 52 28.00 -47.97 -18.06
N GLU A 53 27.84 -47.65 -16.78
CA GLU A 53 26.99 -46.55 -16.33
C GLU A 53 27.53 -45.21 -16.86
N ILE A 54 26.66 -44.41 -17.47
CA ILE A 54 26.99 -43.04 -17.91
C ILE A 54 26.76 -42.10 -16.73
N ILE A 55 27.84 -41.48 -16.25
CA ILE A 55 27.84 -40.63 -15.07
C ILE A 55 27.99 -39.18 -15.49
N ARG A 56 27.29 -38.27 -14.81
CA ARG A 56 27.39 -36.82 -15.02
C ARG A 56 28.78 -36.33 -14.58
N SER A 57 29.43 -35.51 -15.42
CA SER A 57 30.79 -34.99 -15.21
C SER A 57 31.01 -34.08 -13.98
N GLU A 58 30.03 -33.97 -13.11
CA GLU A 58 30.12 -33.16 -11.90
C GLU A 58 30.79 -33.93 -10.77
N LYS A 59 31.66 -33.23 -10.02
CA LYS A 59 32.42 -33.79 -8.90
C LYS A 59 31.54 -34.57 -7.92
N TYR A 60 30.36 -34.05 -7.59
CA TYR A 60 29.40 -34.71 -6.70
C TYR A 60 29.00 -36.12 -7.20
N TYR A 61 28.62 -36.23 -8.48
CA TYR A 61 28.12 -37.49 -9.05
C TYR A 61 29.26 -38.50 -9.25
N LEU A 62 30.43 -38.02 -9.67
CA LEU A 62 31.64 -38.84 -9.78
C LEU A 62 32.04 -39.39 -8.40
N GLN A 63 32.04 -38.56 -7.36
CA GLN A 63 32.40 -38.96 -6.00
C GLN A 63 31.39 -39.92 -5.37
N ASN A 64 30.09 -39.67 -5.60
CA ASN A 64 29.03 -40.56 -5.16
C ASN A 64 29.08 -41.93 -5.88
N HIS A 65 29.52 -41.98 -7.15
CA HIS A 65 29.75 -43.26 -7.83
C HIS A 65 30.95 -43.99 -7.24
N LEU A 66 32.11 -43.33 -7.01
CA LEU A 66 33.29 -43.97 -6.44
C LEU A 66 33.02 -44.62 -5.08
N THR A 67 32.28 -43.94 -4.21
CA THR A 67 31.94 -44.43 -2.87
C THR A 67 30.94 -45.60 -2.87
N LYS A 68 30.13 -45.75 -3.93
CA LYS A 68 29.07 -46.78 -4.01
C LYS A 68 29.37 -47.91 -4.98
N CYS A 69 30.35 -47.75 -5.87
CA CYS A 69 30.63 -48.71 -6.91
C CYS A 69 31.32 -49.97 -6.35
N LYS A 70 30.79 -51.15 -6.71
CA LYS A 70 31.30 -52.45 -6.26
C LYS A 70 32.70 -52.78 -6.81
N HIS A 71 33.05 -52.21 -7.96
CA HIS A 71 34.30 -52.51 -8.66
C HIS A 71 35.45 -51.56 -8.31
N VAL A 72 35.16 -50.49 -7.56
CA VAL A 72 36.18 -49.53 -7.12
C VAL A 72 36.90 -50.12 -5.89
N PRO A 73 38.25 -50.18 -5.88
CA PRO A 73 39.02 -50.66 -4.74
C PRO A 73 38.78 -49.81 -3.48
N GLU A 74 38.85 -50.43 -2.30
CA GLU A 74 38.52 -49.79 -1.03
C GLU A 74 39.49 -48.65 -0.68
N GLU A 75 40.72 -48.72 -1.20
CA GLU A 75 41.72 -47.65 -1.10
C GLU A 75 41.27 -46.39 -1.83
N VAL A 76 40.57 -46.54 -2.97
CA VAL A 76 40.01 -45.42 -3.73
C VAL A 76 38.74 -44.90 -3.05
N LYS A 77 37.90 -45.80 -2.50
CA LYS A 77 36.69 -45.38 -1.77
C LYS A 77 37.04 -44.52 -0.54
N SER A 78 38.03 -44.97 0.23
CA SER A 78 38.48 -44.29 1.45
C SER A 78 39.01 -42.88 1.18
N LYS A 79 39.70 -42.68 0.04
CA LYS A 79 40.21 -41.36 -0.40
C LYS A 79 39.09 -40.33 -0.67
N TYR A 80 37.91 -40.80 -1.05
CA TYR A 80 36.79 -39.95 -1.46
C TYR A 80 35.56 -40.07 -0.55
N ALA A 81 35.70 -40.68 0.63
CA ALA A 81 34.63 -40.97 1.57
C ALA A 81 34.01 -39.73 2.25
N ALA A 82 34.68 -38.58 2.21
CA ALA A 82 34.12 -37.33 2.69
C ALA A 82 32.84 -36.99 1.91
N LYS A 83 31.73 -36.70 2.62
CA LYS A 83 30.44 -36.38 1.97
C LYS A 83 30.63 -35.25 0.96
N PRO A 84 30.26 -35.44 -0.31
CA PRO A 84 30.33 -34.35 -1.26
C PRO A 84 29.29 -33.31 -0.85
N GLU A 85 29.74 -32.13 -0.44
CA GLU A 85 28.86 -30.97 -0.30
C GLU A 85 28.20 -30.73 -1.66
N LYS A 86 26.88 -30.87 -1.74
CA LYS A 86 26.15 -30.26 -2.85
C LYS A 86 26.37 -28.76 -2.69
N LYS A 87 27.31 -28.20 -3.45
CA LYS A 87 27.23 -26.77 -3.77
C LYS A 87 25.84 -26.56 -4.33
N ALA A 88 24.99 -25.86 -3.59
CA ALA A 88 23.71 -25.43 -4.11
C ALA A 88 24.03 -24.74 -5.44
N GLU A 89 23.58 -25.31 -6.56
CA GLU A 89 23.57 -24.56 -7.80
C GLU A 89 22.82 -23.26 -7.45
N PRO A 90 23.39 -22.06 -7.70
CA PRO A 90 22.59 -20.86 -7.59
C PRO A 90 21.38 -21.12 -8.48
N ASP A 91 20.19 -21.03 -7.90
CA ASP A 91 18.95 -21.30 -8.59
C ASP A 91 18.89 -20.37 -9.81
N LEU A 92 19.25 -20.92 -10.98
CA LEU A 92 19.11 -20.25 -12.26
C LEU A 92 17.65 -20.22 -12.71
N ARG A 93 16.70 -20.67 -11.86
CA ARG A 93 15.43 -19.96 -11.79
C ARG A 93 15.76 -18.60 -11.20
N GLY A 94 16.24 -17.70 -12.07
CA GLY A 94 16.19 -16.29 -11.77
C GLY A 94 14.82 -16.05 -11.16
N LYS A 95 14.78 -15.51 -9.93
CA LYS A 95 13.54 -14.99 -9.35
C LYS A 95 12.91 -14.26 -10.53
N LYS A 96 11.83 -14.81 -11.11
CA LYS A 96 11.16 -14.16 -12.24
C LYS A 96 10.91 -12.78 -11.68
N GLN A 97 11.61 -11.78 -12.22
CA GLN A 97 11.35 -10.41 -11.84
C GLN A 97 9.86 -10.26 -12.11
N SER A 98 9.09 -10.13 -11.03
CA SER A 98 7.65 -10.00 -11.14
C SER A 98 7.43 -8.85 -12.11
N SER A 99 6.72 -9.14 -13.19
CA SER A 99 6.41 -8.15 -14.22
C SER A 99 6.04 -6.83 -13.56
N MET A 100 6.70 -5.74 -13.93
CA MET A 100 6.34 -4.40 -13.42
C MET A 100 4.87 -4.09 -13.71
N PHE A 101 4.26 -4.71 -14.71
CA PHE A 101 2.83 -4.53 -15.00
C PHE A 101 1.92 -4.95 -13.85
N GLY A 102 2.30 -5.98 -13.06
CA GLY A 102 1.54 -6.35 -11.86
C GLY A 102 1.67 -5.35 -10.71
N PHE A 103 2.68 -4.47 -10.74
CA PHE A 103 2.81 -3.33 -9.83
C PHE A 103 2.03 -2.12 -10.34
N LEU A 104 2.00 -1.89 -11.66
CA LEU A 104 1.36 -0.74 -12.29
C LEU A 104 -0.18 -0.78 -12.19
N ASP A 105 -0.80 -1.96 -12.29
CA ASP A 105 -2.26 -2.10 -12.21
C ASP A 105 -2.66 -3.30 -11.33
N ARG A 106 -2.43 -3.15 -10.02
CA ARG A 106 -2.95 -4.07 -9.00
C ARG A 106 -4.21 -3.52 -8.35
N SER A 107 -5.05 -4.43 -7.87
CA SER A 107 -6.16 -4.09 -6.98
C SER A 107 -5.68 -3.24 -5.80
N LEU A 108 -6.49 -2.24 -5.46
CA LEU A 108 -6.29 -1.41 -4.29
C LEU A 108 -6.37 -2.26 -3.00
N THR A 109 -5.43 -2.03 -2.09
CA THR A 109 -5.54 -2.51 -0.71
C THR A 109 -6.71 -1.83 0.01
N LYS A 110 -7.14 -2.34 1.17
CA LYS A 110 -8.23 -1.72 1.93
C LYS A 110 -7.95 -0.25 2.28
N VAL A 111 -6.71 0.06 2.68
CA VAL A 111 -6.30 1.43 3.03
C VAL A 111 -6.34 2.34 1.80
N GLU A 112 -5.83 1.88 0.66
CA GLU A 112 -5.86 2.68 -0.58
C GLU A 112 -7.28 2.88 -1.11
N LYS A 113 -8.19 1.90 -0.92
CA LYS A 113 -9.61 2.07 -1.24
C LYS A 113 -10.23 3.17 -0.39
N GLN A 114 -9.99 3.16 0.91
CA GLN A 114 -10.47 4.22 1.82
C GLN A 114 -9.90 5.58 1.43
N GLN A 115 -8.61 5.65 1.09
CA GLN A 115 -8.00 6.89 0.65
C GLN A 115 -8.58 7.39 -0.67
N PHE A 116 -8.82 6.49 -1.64
CA PHE A 116 -9.49 6.84 -2.89
C PHE A 116 -10.89 7.40 -2.66
N GLU A 117 -11.66 6.78 -1.76
CA GLU A 117 -13.01 7.22 -1.40
C GLU A 117 -13.01 8.65 -0.83
N ILE A 118 -12.07 8.95 0.09
CA ILE A 118 -11.91 10.29 0.68
C ILE A 118 -11.53 11.30 -0.39
N LEU A 119 -10.51 11.00 -1.20
CA LEU A 119 -10.04 11.90 -2.25
C LEU A 119 -11.12 12.18 -3.30
N LEU A 120 -11.94 11.18 -3.65
CA LEU A 120 -13.04 11.36 -4.58
C LEU A 120 -14.12 12.27 -3.98
N ALA A 121 -14.48 12.08 -2.71
CA ALA A 121 -15.46 12.91 -2.02
C ALA A 121 -14.98 14.37 -1.90
N ASP A 122 -13.72 14.58 -1.53
CA ASP A 122 -13.10 15.90 -1.42
C ASP A 122 -13.05 16.58 -2.80
N THR A 123 -12.66 15.84 -3.85
CA THR A 123 -12.68 16.37 -5.23
C THR A 123 -14.09 16.78 -5.64
N CYS A 124 -15.11 15.98 -5.28
CA CYS A 124 -16.50 16.34 -5.58
C CYS A 124 -16.92 17.64 -4.89
N ALA A 125 -16.54 17.84 -3.64
CA ALA A 125 -16.84 19.06 -2.89
C ALA A 125 -16.07 20.27 -3.46
N ASP A 126 -14.75 20.15 -3.62
CA ASP A 126 -13.85 21.24 -4.00
C ASP A 126 -14.08 21.72 -5.44
N CYS A 127 -14.35 20.78 -6.35
CA CYS A 127 -14.59 21.08 -7.76
C CYS A 127 -16.08 21.25 -8.10
N ASN A 128 -16.96 21.22 -7.09
CA ASN A 128 -18.42 21.27 -7.28
C ASN A 128 -18.92 20.22 -8.29
N PHE A 129 -18.35 19.02 -8.29
CA PHE A 129 -18.85 17.94 -9.13
C PHE A 129 -20.14 17.39 -8.56
N SER A 130 -21.14 17.25 -9.43
CA SER A 130 -22.35 16.51 -9.09
C SER A 130 -22.02 15.10 -8.60
N LEU A 131 -22.66 14.68 -7.52
CA LEU A 131 -22.53 13.31 -7.00
C LEU A 131 -23.05 12.26 -7.99
N GLN A 132 -23.89 12.66 -8.94
CA GLN A 132 -24.34 11.79 -10.03
C GLN A 132 -23.23 11.51 -11.04
N SER A 133 -22.24 12.39 -11.13
CA SER A 133 -21.14 12.26 -12.10
C SER A 133 -20.31 10.99 -11.88
N ILE A 134 -20.25 10.45 -10.66
CA ILE A 134 -19.44 9.26 -10.36
C ILE A 134 -19.95 7.99 -11.07
N GLU A 135 -21.24 7.96 -11.41
CA GLU A 135 -21.88 6.87 -12.16
C GLU A 135 -21.95 7.19 -13.66
N ASN A 136 -21.43 8.35 -14.10
CA ASN A 136 -21.40 8.72 -15.51
C ASN A 136 -20.39 7.85 -16.27
N GLU A 137 -20.83 7.30 -17.40
CA GLU A 137 -20.02 6.35 -18.18
C GLU A 137 -18.70 6.96 -18.71
N SER A 138 -18.69 8.24 -19.07
CA SER A 138 -17.47 8.93 -19.51
C SER A 138 -16.46 9.08 -18.37
N LEU A 139 -16.93 9.40 -17.16
CA LEU A 139 -16.06 9.50 -15.99
C LEU A 139 -15.53 8.12 -15.59
N ILE A 140 -16.37 7.09 -15.62
CA ILE A 140 -15.96 5.70 -15.37
C ILE A 140 -14.87 5.28 -16.37
N LYS A 141 -15.05 5.56 -17.66
CA LYS A 141 -14.05 5.25 -18.71
C LYS A 141 -12.74 6.01 -18.49
N LEU A 142 -12.80 7.27 -18.04
CA LEU A 142 -11.60 8.04 -17.71
C LEU A 142 -10.83 7.39 -16.56
N PHE A 143 -11.50 7.01 -15.47
CA PHE A 143 -10.84 6.35 -14.34
C PHE A 143 -10.30 4.96 -14.73
N GLN A 144 -11.04 4.19 -15.53
CA GLN A 144 -10.57 2.90 -16.06
C GLN A 144 -9.37 3.05 -16.99
N PHE A 145 -9.29 4.13 -17.78
CA PHE A 145 -8.12 4.43 -18.59
C PHE A 145 -6.90 4.74 -17.72
N LEU A 146 -7.08 5.54 -16.65
CA LEU A 146 -6.01 5.88 -15.72
C LEU A 146 -5.56 4.68 -14.88
N ARG A 147 -6.51 3.84 -14.46
CA ARG A 147 -6.26 2.64 -13.66
C ARG A 147 -7.37 1.59 -13.85
N PRO A 148 -7.16 0.60 -14.74
CA PRO A 148 -8.20 -0.38 -15.09
C PRO A 148 -8.74 -1.21 -13.92
N THR A 149 -7.95 -1.44 -12.88
CA THR A 149 -8.40 -2.18 -11.68
C THR A 149 -9.23 -1.36 -10.69
N VAL A 150 -9.43 -0.05 -10.92
CA VAL A 150 -10.29 0.78 -10.05
C VAL A 150 -11.75 0.54 -10.38
N GLU A 151 -12.48 0.08 -9.38
CA GLU A 151 -13.93 0.03 -9.41
C GLU A 151 -14.48 1.37 -8.92
N MET A 152 -15.29 2.01 -9.76
CA MET A 152 -15.99 3.24 -9.39
C MET A 152 -17.06 2.94 -8.35
N LEU A 153 -17.24 3.89 -7.43
CA LEU A 153 -18.22 3.80 -6.38
C LEU A 153 -19.61 4.07 -6.93
N SER A 154 -20.63 3.43 -6.35
CA SER A 154 -22.00 3.85 -6.59
C SER A 154 -22.30 5.14 -5.84
N ARG A 155 -23.22 5.93 -6.40
CA ARG A 155 -23.72 7.18 -5.79
C ARG A 155 -24.23 6.92 -4.38
N ARG A 156 -24.87 5.77 -4.19
CA ARG A 156 -25.37 5.35 -2.88
C ARG A 156 -24.24 5.21 -1.85
N VAL A 157 -23.12 4.59 -2.21
CA VAL A 157 -21.97 4.46 -1.29
C VAL A 157 -21.36 5.82 -0.98
N LEU A 158 -21.25 6.69 -1.99
CA LEU A 158 -20.75 8.05 -1.80
C LEU A 158 -21.67 8.86 -0.85
N THR A 159 -22.97 8.87 -1.09
CA THR A 159 -23.93 9.66 -0.28
C THR A 159 -24.19 9.05 1.08
N ASP A 160 -24.45 7.74 1.18
CA ASP A 160 -24.93 7.14 2.43
C ASP A 160 -23.82 6.87 3.44
N ARG A 161 -22.57 6.67 2.98
CA ARG A 161 -21.45 6.29 3.85
C ARG A 161 -20.37 7.35 3.87
N ILE A 162 -19.78 7.65 2.71
CA ILE A 162 -18.56 8.47 2.64
C ILE A 162 -18.87 9.91 3.01
N LEU A 163 -19.88 10.52 2.38
CA LEU A 163 -20.28 11.90 2.67
C LEU A 163 -20.76 12.07 4.10
N LYS A 164 -21.54 11.12 4.65
CA LYS A 164 -21.94 11.19 6.06
C LYS A 164 -20.74 11.18 6.99
N SER A 165 -19.79 10.27 6.78
CA SER A 165 -18.56 10.23 7.56
C SER A 165 -17.77 11.54 7.47
N ARG A 166 -17.66 12.13 6.27
CA ARG A 166 -16.96 13.42 6.09
C ARG A 166 -17.70 14.57 6.80
N ILE A 167 -19.03 14.59 6.73
CA ILE A 167 -19.85 15.56 7.46
C ILE A 167 -19.64 15.40 8.96
N ASP A 168 -19.65 14.17 9.48
CA ASP A 168 -19.42 13.91 10.92
C ASP A 168 -18.01 14.36 11.37
N ASP A 169 -16.98 14.11 10.55
CA ASP A 169 -15.62 14.61 10.79
C ASP A 169 -15.59 16.15 10.82
N THR A 170 -16.23 16.81 9.84
CA THR A 170 -16.31 18.28 9.79
C THR A 170 -17.09 18.85 10.97
N VAL A 171 -18.22 18.24 11.34
CA VAL A 171 -19.02 18.64 12.51
C VAL A 171 -18.19 18.50 13.78
N SER A 172 -17.39 17.44 13.91
CA SER A 172 -16.51 17.22 15.06
C SER A 172 -15.41 18.29 15.13
N GLN A 173 -14.79 18.63 14.00
CA GLN A 173 -13.77 19.70 13.92
C GLN A 173 -14.36 21.08 14.26
N VAL A 174 -15.53 21.42 13.70
CA VAL A 174 -16.21 22.67 14.02
C VAL A 174 -16.61 22.71 15.49
N THR A 175 -17.16 21.62 16.03
CA THR A 175 -17.50 21.48 17.45
C THR A 175 -16.28 21.73 18.33
N GLN A 176 -15.14 21.12 18.01
CA GLN A 176 -13.91 21.34 18.75
C GLN A 176 -13.41 22.79 18.64
N ALA A 177 -13.52 23.40 17.47
CA ALA A 177 -13.09 24.77 17.23
C ALA A 177 -13.92 25.80 18.00
N ILE A 178 -15.21 25.54 18.22
CA ILE A 178 -16.09 26.46 18.94
C ILE A 178 -16.20 26.14 20.44
N SER A 179 -15.86 24.94 20.88
CA SER A 179 -16.05 24.53 22.29
C SER A 179 -15.15 25.30 23.24
N HIS A 180 -15.71 25.71 24.38
CA HIS A 180 -15.04 26.44 25.44
C HIS A 180 -14.36 27.73 24.97
N LYS A 181 -14.90 28.37 23.93
CA LYS A 181 -14.41 29.65 23.45
C LYS A 181 -15.07 30.79 24.21
N GLU A 182 -14.26 31.75 24.62
CA GLU A 182 -14.73 33.01 25.18
C GLU A 182 -14.92 34.03 24.06
N ASP A 183 -15.80 35.01 24.28
CA ASP A 183 -15.99 36.15 23.39
C ASP A 183 -16.43 35.81 21.95
N VAL A 184 -17.21 34.74 21.78
CA VAL A 184 -17.75 34.36 20.48
C VAL A 184 -18.68 35.46 19.97
N THR A 185 -18.54 35.81 18.68
CA THR A 185 -19.53 36.65 17.99
C THR A 185 -20.42 35.76 17.14
N LEU A 186 -21.72 35.74 17.45
CA LEU A 186 -22.70 35.06 16.60
C LEU A 186 -23.10 36.01 15.47
N THR A 187 -23.13 35.51 14.25
CA THR A 187 -23.76 36.20 13.13
C THR A 187 -24.81 35.30 12.50
N PHE A 188 -25.94 35.88 12.09
CA PHE A 188 -26.99 35.14 11.42
C PHE A 188 -27.55 35.92 10.24
N ASP A 189 -28.01 35.18 9.24
CA ASP A 189 -28.57 35.77 8.02
C ASP A 189 -29.70 34.91 7.44
N GLY A 190 -30.70 35.60 6.90
CA GLY A 190 -31.87 35.02 6.25
C GLY A 190 -31.80 35.20 4.74
N PHE A 191 -31.57 34.13 3.99
CA PHE A 191 -31.43 34.19 2.52
C PHE A 191 -32.39 33.24 1.81
N LYS A 192 -32.56 33.43 0.50
CA LYS A 192 -33.31 32.49 -0.36
C LYS A 192 -32.35 31.68 -1.21
N ASN A 193 -32.56 30.37 -1.27
CA ASN A 193 -31.81 29.52 -2.19
C ASN A 193 -32.36 29.63 -3.63
N VAL A 194 -31.73 28.93 -4.57
CA VAL A 194 -32.13 28.89 -5.99
C VAL A 194 -33.57 28.38 -6.19
N SER A 195 -34.08 27.56 -5.26
CA SER A 195 -35.45 27.04 -5.25
C SER A 195 -36.45 27.98 -4.57
N GLN A 196 -36.04 29.19 -4.19
CA GLN A 196 -36.84 30.17 -3.45
C GLN A 196 -37.22 29.74 -2.03
N ASN A 197 -36.61 28.69 -1.48
CA ASN A 197 -36.78 28.34 -0.07
C ASN A 197 -36.10 29.41 0.78
N LYS A 198 -36.79 29.88 1.82
CA LYS A 198 -36.25 30.83 2.78
C LYS A 198 -35.47 30.04 3.83
N LEU A 199 -34.20 30.40 4.00
CA LEU A 199 -33.24 29.71 4.84
C LEU A 199 -32.67 30.68 5.88
N LEU A 200 -32.40 30.18 7.08
CA LEU A 200 -31.75 30.92 8.16
C LEU A 200 -30.43 30.23 8.53
N GLY A 201 -29.31 30.92 8.34
CA GLY A 201 -27.98 30.43 8.66
C GLY A 201 -27.38 31.13 9.87
N PHE A 202 -26.55 30.40 10.62
CA PHE A 202 -25.79 30.91 11.76
C PHE A 202 -24.30 30.64 11.55
N VAL A 203 -23.46 31.60 11.89
CA VAL A 203 -22.00 31.49 11.84
C VAL A 203 -21.43 32.01 13.16
N ALA A 204 -20.62 31.18 13.80
CA ALA A 204 -19.84 31.54 14.97
C ALA A 204 -18.49 32.08 14.53
N ILE A 205 -18.18 33.32 14.93
CA ILE A 205 -16.90 33.96 14.68
C ILE A 205 -16.09 33.90 15.98
N VAL A 206 -14.96 33.21 15.92
CA VAL A 206 -14.06 32.99 17.04
C VAL A 206 -12.75 33.73 16.76
N ARG A 207 -12.26 34.48 17.75
CA ARG A 207 -10.93 35.08 17.67
C ARG A 207 -9.91 34.20 18.37
N GLU A 208 -8.88 33.84 17.63
CA GLU A 208 -7.76 33.02 18.08
C GLU A 208 -6.45 33.80 17.95
N GLU A 209 -5.35 33.25 18.48
CA GLU A 209 -4.02 33.88 18.42
C GLU A 209 -3.54 34.11 16.99
N ASN A 210 -3.93 33.23 16.07
CA ASN A 210 -3.57 33.23 14.66
C ASN A 210 -4.51 34.06 13.77
N GLY A 211 -5.57 34.66 14.33
CA GLY A 211 -6.51 35.50 13.58
C GLY A 211 -7.97 35.32 13.99
N THR A 212 -8.87 35.67 13.08
CA THR A 212 -10.31 35.48 13.27
C THR A 212 -10.78 34.37 12.35
N ASN A 213 -11.37 33.33 12.92
CA ASN A 213 -11.90 32.17 12.22
C ASN A 213 -13.43 32.20 12.27
N SER A 214 -14.07 31.87 11.14
CA SER A 214 -15.52 31.80 11.02
C SER A 214 -15.94 30.34 10.81
N HIS A 215 -16.86 29.87 11.65
CA HIS A 215 -17.34 28.51 11.63
C HIS A 215 -18.86 28.53 11.42
N VAL A 216 -19.33 27.90 10.34
CA VAL A 216 -20.77 27.69 10.17
C VAL A 216 -21.26 26.83 11.31
N PHE A 217 -22.20 27.37 12.07
CA PHE A 217 -22.72 26.73 13.26
C PHE A 217 -24.02 26.01 12.94
N GLU A 218 -24.08 24.73 13.28
CA GLU A 218 -25.20 23.84 12.93
C GLU A 218 -25.55 23.81 11.43
N SER A 219 -26.70 23.23 11.09
CA SER A 219 -27.27 23.26 9.76
C SER A 219 -28.07 24.54 9.53
N VAL A 220 -28.06 25.02 8.29
CA VAL A 220 -28.99 26.04 7.81
C VAL A 220 -30.43 25.56 8.00
N LYS A 221 -31.27 26.34 8.70
CA LYS A 221 -32.67 26.00 8.97
C LYS A 221 -33.55 26.41 7.79
N ASP A 222 -34.40 25.50 7.33
CA ASP A 222 -35.45 25.83 6.35
C ASP A 222 -36.63 26.46 7.09
N ILE A 223 -36.86 27.75 6.81
CA ILE A 223 -37.92 28.57 7.39
C ILE A 223 -39.00 28.90 6.37
N SER A 224 -39.03 28.17 5.25
CA SER A 224 -40.04 28.33 4.21
C SER A 224 -41.44 28.04 4.75
N GLY A 225 -42.37 28.97 4.54
CA GLY A 225 -43.75 28.82 5.00
C GLY A 225 -43.96 29.08 6.50
N LEU A 226 -42.91 29.41 7.25
CA LEU A 226 -43.03 29.86 8.64
C LEU A 226 -43.38 31.35 8.69
N ASN A 227 -44.06 31.75 9.77
CA ASN A 227 -44.30 33.17 10.04
C ASN A 227 -43.02 33.82 10.56
N TYR A 228 -42.19 34.28 9.62
CA TYR A 228 -40.90 34.89 9.93
C TYR A 228 -41.06 36.32 10.45
N ASN A 229 -41.21 36.43 11.78
CA ASN A 229 -41.33 37.70 12.50
C ASN A 229 -40.22 37.83 13.54
N LYS A 230 -40.20 38.98 14.24
CA LYS A 230 -39.17 39.26 15.25
C LYS A 230 -39.18 38.23 16.38
N GLU A 231 -40.36 37.80 16.82
CA GLU A 231 -40.49 36.84 17.93
C GLU A 231 -39.89 35.49 17.56
N TYR A 232 -40.10 35.04 16.32
CA TYR A 232 -39.50 33.82 15.79
C TYR A 232 -37.97 33.94 15.74
N VAL A 233 -37.45 35.06 15.23
CA VAL A 233 -36.00 35.30 15.14
C VAL A 233 -35.35 35.29 16.52
N VAL A 234 -35.91 36.00 17.51
CA VAL A 234 -35.41 36.00 18.89
C VAL A 234 -35.37 34.58 19.44
N ALA A 235 -36.46 33.82 19.30
CA ALA A 235 -36.53 32.45 19.82
C ALA A 235 -35.47 31.53 19.20
N GLU A 236 -35.22 31.64 17.90
CA GLU A 236 -34.21 30.84 17.20
C GLU A 236 -32.78 31.25 17.59
N VAL A 237 -32.50 32.55 17.72
CA VAL A 237 -31.21 33.08 18.18
C VAL A 237 -30.94 32.65 19.63
N ASP A 238 -31.93 32.78 20.52
CA ASP A 238 -31.82 32.35 21.91
C ASP A 238 -31.54 30.84 22.03
N ALA A 239 -32.22 30.02 21.21
CA ALA A 239 -31.98 28.57 21.20
C ALA A 239 -30.53 28.23 20.76
N VAL A 240 -29.99 28.96 19.79
CA VAL A 240 -28.59 28.81 19.36
C VAL A 240 -27.62 29.24 20.46
N ILE A 241 -27.87 30.38 21.10
CA ILE A 241 -27.08 30.88 22.23
C ILE A 241 -27.07 29.87 23.37
N GLN A 242 -28.24 29.39 23.80
CA GLN A 242 -28.36 28.37 24.84
C GLN A 242 -27.62 27.09 24.47
N THR A 243 -27.68 26.66 23.21
CA THR A 243 -26.93 25.50 22.75
C THR A 243 -25.43 25.74 22.88
N MET A 244 -24.92 26.90 22.49
CA MET A 244 -23.49 27.23 22.60
C MET A 244 -23.01 27.37 24.04
N GLU A 245 -23.81 27.96 24.92
CA GLU A 245 -23.48 28.10 26.34
C GLU A 245 -23.55 26.75 27.07
N HIS A 246 -24.64 26.00 26.91
CA HIS A 246 -24.86 24.78 27.69
C HIS A 246 -24.19 23.54 27.11
N LYS A 247 -24.19 23.38 25.78
CA LYS A 247 -23.61 22.18 25.13
C LYS A 247 -22.13 22.35 24.86
N TYR A 248 -21.71 23.54 24.42
CA TYR A 248 -20.33 23.81 24.01
C TYR A 248 -19.54 24.63 25.04
N GLY A 249 -20.17 25.10 26.13
CA GLY A 249 -19.49 25.81 27.21
C GLY A 249 -18.85 27.13 26.78
N SER A 250 -19.39 27.77 25.74
CA SER A 250 -18.84 29.00 25.16
C SER A 250 -19.56 30.24 25.68
N THR A 251 -18.92 31.40 25.63
CA THR A 251 -19.53 32.69 26.01
C THR A 251 -19.58 33.63 24.82
N PHE A 252 -20.56 34.54 24.83
CA PHE A 252 -20.79 35.47 23.73
C PHE A 252 -20.37 36.89 24.06
N ARG A 253 -19.76 37.56 23.08
CA ARG A 253 -19.48 39.00 23.12
C ARG A 253 -20.55 39.81 22.41
N ALA A 254 -21.03 39.31 21.28
CA ALA A 254 -21.97 40.04 20.43
C ALA A 254 -22.79 39.10 19.54
N VAL A 255 -23.96 39.59 19.14
CA VAL A 255 -24.79 39.01 18.08
C VAL A 255 -24.91 40.06 16.98
N THR A 256 -24.76 39.65 15.73
CA THR A 256 -24.80 40.52 14.55
C THR A 256 -25.73 39.95 13.50
N CYS A 257 -26.44 40.82 12.78
CA CYS A 257 -27.34 40.46 11.70
C CYS A 257 -27.41 41.60 10.67
N ASP A 258 -28.04 41.34 9.53
CA ASP A 258 -28.32 42.37 8.54
C ASP A 258 -29.48 43.29 8.98
N SER A 259 -29.90 44.18 8.07
CA SER A 259 -30.96 45.15 8.32
C SER A 259 -32.36 44.66 7.93
N ASP A 260 -32.60 43.35 7.86
CA ASP A 260 -33.94 42.83 7.60
C ASP A 260 -34.93 43.29 8.69
N GLY A 261 -36.18 43.55 8.28
CA GLY A 261 -37.20 44.11 9.17
C GLY A 261 -37.58 43.21 10.34
N ALA A 262 -37.42 41.89 10.22
CA ALA A 262 -37.60 40.96 11.33
C ALA A 262 -36.38 40.95 12.26
N HIS A 263 -35.16 41.09 11.71
CA HIS A 263 -33.91 41.05 12.47
C HIS A 263 -33.70 42.33 13.29
N ILE A 264 -33.89 43.51 12.71
CA ILE A 264 -33.74 44.80 13.42
C ILE A 264 -34.66 44.89 14.65
N LYS A 265 -35.82 44.24 14.57
CA LYS A 265 -36.84 44.28 15.62
C LYS A 265 -36.67 43.16 16.67
N ALA A 266 -35.81 42.18 16.38
CA ALA A 266 -35.45 41.10 17.28
C ALA A 266 -34.38 41.60 18.25
#